data_AF-A0A7G1HW29-F1
#
_entry.id   AF-A0A7G1HW29-F1
#
_cell.length_a   1.000
_cell.length_b   1.000
_cell.length_c   1.000
_cell.angle_alpha   90.00
_cell.angle_beta   90.00
_cell.angle_gamma   90.00
#
_symmetry.space_group_name_H-M   'P 1'
#
loop_
_entity.id
_entity.type
_entity.pdbx_description
1 polymer ?
#
loop_
_entity_poly.entity_id
_entity_poly.type
_entity_poly.pdbx_seq_one_letter_code
_entity_poly.pdbx_strand_id
1 'polypeptide(L)'
;MKRILCFILLLGIVSVFAANSQDIFYVDPMSENADDANLGTEQAPWFTFNSSKWTDGCTVILKSLYIVDGVTTVDKDNVTVKGLSKDDVYIIGYGDGEEEGACDRIFQVFDKNFTLKDVSLRNLMQPKPVSDTEKPKWEGMLFCNNGATLNLENVNIENVSLPGARGGAIFSEGTLNCKNVKFENCLAGLGAAIYVSGKGKVHCEECTFLNNSVADNFTLWKLGGAICSQTAEADINIDKCYFEGNNGDLSDPPTKGGAIYMFIYEGADSKLSISNSTFYKNVATLAGAIMIERQNDDGTGSIDFSSVNNTFIENRQLATNDMHGTAIKMPGYYAPGYGGTFKFINNTFFRNLPSDKAQASIAMNSWGQAELILLNNLVIDQGTDGEGKPVGWSWVFDELNGEYPFKSVTIKNNIFDDFGGGLGENSIRAALDNPDNNNTIFEETAQKATVKLAETLVFPEIGIPYLPIIDKESVAIDKGLDQYFIGSDNVIPANDVRGIAMVGSHKDLGAYEYNGEMLGVEKAEIGTKGVNAYPNPFKDIIVFNKEISLVSIFDTTGACVLVSEQVASVDVSALPSGFYIIRIVDNKGAVSVQKMQK
;
A
#
# COMPACT_ATOMS: atom_id res chain seq x y z
N MET A 1 27.32 -40.96 -59.76
CA MET A 1 25.87 -40.65 -59.66
C MET A 1 25.22 -41.74 -58.83
N LYS A 2 24.56 -41.36 -57.72
CA LYS A 2 23.31 -41.90 -57.14
C LYS A 2 23.10 -43.44 -57.15
N ARG A 3 22.67 -44.15 -56.10
CA ARG A 3 22.15 -43.89 -54.74
C ARG A 3 21.56 -45.27 -54.29
N ILE A 4 21.37 -45.48 -52.98
CA ILE A 4 20.36 -46.37 -52.35
C ILE A 4 20.69 -47.87 -52.19
N LEU A 5 21.08 -48.25 -50.96
CA LEU A 5 20.42 -49.24 -50.06
C LEU A 5 21.21 -49.28 -48.73
N CYS A 6 21.01 -48.37 -47.77
CA CYS A 6 20.12 -48.53 -46.59
C CYS A 6 20.23 -49.95 -46.00
N PHE A 7 21.14 -50.23 -45.06
CA PHE A 7 21.11 -49.81 -43.64
C PHE A 7 19.73 -50.01 -42.99
N ILE A 8 19.19 -51.22 -43.10
CA ILE A 8 18.12 -51.74 -42.24
C ILE A 8 18.75 -52.83 -41.38
N LEU A 9 19.49 -52.46 -40.34
CA LEU A 9 19.78 -53.35 -39.20
C LEU A 9 20.43 -52.61 -38.02
N LEU A 10 19.86 -51.48 -37.58
CA LEU A 10 20.16 -50.92 -36.25
C LEU A 10 19.07 -49.91 -35.81
N LEU A 11 17.81 -50.34 -35.88
CA LEU A 11 16.62 -49.55 -35.50
C LEU A 11 15.86 -50.20 -34.34
N GLY A 12 16.57 -50.85 -33.43
CA GLY A 12 16.02 -51.43 -32.23
C GLY A 12 16.91 -51.09 -31.05
N ILE A 13 16.37 -50.33 -30.10
CA ILE A 13 16.95 -49.99 -28.79
C ILE A 13 17.99 -48.85 -28.82
N VAL A 14 17.54 -47.68 -29.25
CA VAL A 14 17.78 -46.46 -28.45
C VAL A 14 16.42 -45.83 -28.27
N SER A 15 15.64 -46.37 -27.34
CA SER A 15 14.64 -45.58 -26.64
C SER A 15 15.42 -44.48 -25.95
N VAL A 16 15.60 -43.36 -26.65
CA VAL A 16 15.88 -42.08 -26.02
C VAL A 16 14.71 -41.90 -25.07
N PHE A 17 14.94 -42.15 -23.78
CA PHE A 17 14.18 -41.50 -22.74
C PHE A 17 14.41 -40.00 -22.97
N ALA A 18 13.61 -39.40 -23.83
CA ALA A 18 13.24 -38.02 -23.61
C ALA A 18 12.48 -38.10 -22.29
N ALA A 19 13.19 -37.87 -21.19
CA ALA A 19 12.54 -37.48 -19.97
C ALA A 19 11.65 -36.31 -20.37
N ASN A 20 10.34 -36.52 -20.41
CA ASN A 20 9.41 -35.41 -20.34
C ASN A 20 9.80 -34.72 -19.04
N SER A 21 10.54 -33.60 -19.11
CA SER A 21 10.70 -32.77 -17.92
C SER A 21 9.29 -32.38 -17.55
N GLN A 22 8.83 -32.90 -16.43
CA GLN A 22 7.54 -32.52 -15.91
C GLN A 22 7.72 -31.08 -15.44
N ASP A 23 7.18 -30.14 -16.21
CA ASP A 23 7.32 -28.71 -15.91
C ASP A 23 6.21 -28.22 -14.96
N ILE A 24 5.24 -29.10 -14.63
CA ILE A 24 4.13 -28.81 -13.73
C ILE A 24 4.04 -29.88 -12.65
N PHE A 25 4.14 -29.45 -11.39
CA PHE A 25 3.97 -30.30 -10.21
C PHE A 25 2.74 -29.88 -9.43
N TYR A 26 2.11 -30.82 -8.72
CA TYR A 26 0.92 -30.58 -7.91
C TYR A 26 1.21 -30.87 -6.45
N VAL A 27 0.76 -29.97 -5.57
CA VAL A 27 0.81 -30.10 -4.11
C VAL A 27 -0.62 -30.02 -3.59
N ASP A 28 -1.04 -31.04 -2.83
CA ASP A 28 -2.39 -31.11 -2.26
C ASP A 28 -2.36 -31.95 -0.97
N PRO A 29 -1.97 -31.36 0.17
CA PRO A 29 -1.83 -32.10 1.43
C PRO A 29 -3.14 -32.72 1.92
N MET A 30 -4.27 -32.24 1.40
CA MET A 30 -5.62 -32.72 1.74
C MET A 30 -6.07 -33.90 0.87
N SER A 31 -5.32 -34.27 -0.17
CA SER A 31 -5.61 -35.43 -1.01
C SER A 31 -5.26 -36.74 -0.31
N GLU A 32 -6.13 -37.75 -0.41
CA GLU A 32 -5.86 -39.10 0.12
C GLU A 32 -4.63 -39.78 -0.53
N ASN A 33 -4.26 -39.34 -1.74
CA ASN A 33 -3.13 -39.88 -2.50
C ASN A 33 -1.87 -39.01 -2.42
N ALA A 34 -1.85 -37.97 -1.58
CA ALA A 34 -0.68 -37.10 -1.45
C ALA A 34 0.49 -37.84 -0.77
N ASP A 35 1.65 -37.85 -1.43
CA ASP A 35 2.89 -38.46 -0.92
C ASP A 35 4.09 -37.80 -1.63
N ASP A 36 5.13 -37.45 -0.88
CA ASP A 36 6.35 -36.84 -1.44
C ASP A 36 7.20 -37.81 -2.26
N ALA A 37 6.95 -39.12 -2.16
CA ALA A 37 7.50 -40.12 -3.05
C ALA A 37 6.90 -40.06 -4.47
N ASN A 38 5.72 -39.42 -4.63
CA ASN A 38 5.06 -39.31 -5.93
C ASN A 38 5.90 -38.51 -6.94
N LEU A 39 5.51 -38.63 -8.20
CA LEU A 39 6.03 -37.81 -9.30
C LEU A 39 5.44 -36.38 -9.28
N GLY A 40 4.46 -36.10 -8.42
CA GLY A 40 3.82 -34.78 -8.31
C GLY A 40 2.84 -34.50 -9.44
N THR A 41 2.13 -35.52 -9.92
CA THR A 41 1.08 -35.36 -10.93
C THR A 41 -0.23 -34.95 -10.26
N GLU A 42 -1.24 -34.52 -11.03
CA GLU A 42 -2.51 -34.12 -10.44
C GLU A 42 -3.22 -35.26 -9.68
N GLN A 43 -3.11 -36.50 -10.16
CA GLN A 43 -3.72 -37.68 -9.54
C GLN A 43 -2.89 -38.24 -8.38
N ALA A 44 -1.60 -37.94 -8.34
CA ALA A 44 -0.66 -38.34 -7.30
C ALA A 44 0.20 -37.12 -6.90
N PRO A 45 -0.42 -36.14 -6.19
CA PRO A 45 0.25 -34.90 -5.81
C PRO A 45 1.28 -35.13 -4.70
N TRP A 46 2.14 -34.15 -4.48
CA TRP A 46 3.01 -34.11 -3.31
C TRP A 46 2.25 -33.67 -2.06
N PHE A 47 2.75 -34.09 -0.91
CA PHE A 47 2.26 -33.68 0.40
C PHE A 47 2.90 -32.36 0.82
N THR A 48 4.20 -32.18 0.54
CA THR A 48 4.95 -30.93 0.77
C THR A 48 5.23 -30.18 -0.53
N PHE A 49 5.81 -28.98 -0.43
CA PHE A 49 6.35 -28.30 -1.61
C PHE A 49 7.46 -29.11 -2.31
N ASN A 50 8.14 -30.01 -1.59
CA ASN A 50 9.16 -30.91 -2.14
C ASN A 50 10.20 -30.19 -3.02
N SER A 51 10.70 -29.04 -2.55
CA SER A 51 11.51 -28.13 -3.38
C SER A 51 12.79 -28.74 -3.95
N SER A 52 13.32 -29.79 -3.31
CA SER A 52 14.45 -30.58 -3.83
C SER A 52 14.20 -31.23 -5.20
N LYS A 53 12.93 -31.42 -5.58
CA LYS A 53 12.51 -32.00 -6.87
C LYS A 53 12.14 -30.95 -7.92
N TRP A 54 12.15 -29.66 -7.57
CA TRP A 54 11.86 -28.61 -8.53
C TRP A 54 12.89 -28.59 -9.66
N THR A 55 12.46 -28.15 -10.84
CA THR A 55 13.31 -27.91 -12.00
C THR A 55 13.25 -26.42 -12.38
N ASP A 56 14.29 -25.93 -13.07
CA ASP A 56 14.29 -24.57 -13.58
C ASP A 56 13.06 -24.35 -14.49
N GLY A 57 12.36 -23.23 -14.30
CA GLY A 57 11.16 -22.88 -15.05
C GLY A 57 9.88 -23.64 -14.67
N CYS A 58 9.91 -24.52 -13.66
CA CYS A 58 8.72 -25.29 -13.30
C CYS A 58 7.62 -24.44 -12.64
N THR A 59 6.39 -24.94 -12.75
CA THR A 59 5.22 -24.44 -12.02
C THR A 59 4.78 -25.47 -11.00
N VAL A 60 4.63 -25.05 -9.75
CA VAL A 60 4.08 -25.86 -8.66
C VAL A 60 2.68 -25.35 -8.35
N ILE A 61 1.68 -26.17 -8.64
CA ILE A 61 0.26 -25.87 -8.43
C ILE A 61 -0.15 -26.36 -7.04
N LEU A 62 -0.49 -25.43 -6.16
CA LEU A 62 -1.06 -25.72 -4.85
C LEU A 62 -2.59 -25.75 -4.95
N LYS A 63 -3.20 -26.89 -4.62
CA LYS A 63 -4.66 -27.11 -4.80
C LYS A 63 -5.50 -26.75 -3.58
N SER A 64 -4.89 -26.73 -2.39
CA SER A 64 -5.60 -26.61 -1.13
C SER A 64 -4.71 -25.94 -0.06
N LEU A 65 -5.17 -25.94 1.19
CA LEU A 65 -4.42 -25.45 2.34
C LEU A 65 -3.07 -26.18 2.48
N TYR A 66 -1.99 -25.41 2.62
CA TYR A 66 -0.67 -25.86 3.02
C TYR A 66 -0.29 -25.29 4.38
N ILE A 67 0.02 -26.16 5.33
CA ILE A 67 0.62 -25.76 6.61
C ILE A 67 2.13 -25.94 6.48
N VAL A 68 2.87 -24.88 6.72
CA VAL A 68 4.31 -24.87 6.51
C VAL A 68 5.01 -25.68 7.60
N ASP A 69 5.74 -26.70 7.18
CA ASP A 69 6.50 -27.63 8.00
C ASP A 69 8.00 -27.31 8.09
N GLY A 70 8.47 -26.36 7.28
CA GLY A 70 9.83 -25.84 7.28
C GLY A 70 10.04 -24.75 6.22
N VAL A 71 11.20 -24.10 6.28
CA VAL A 71 11.55 -23.04 5.33
C VAL A 71 11.75 -23.63 3.93
N THR A 72 11.01 -23.12 2.94
CA THR A 72 11.22 -23.50 1.53
C THR A 72 12.29 -22.62 0.90
N THR A 73 13.45 -23.22 0.61
CA THR A 73 14.53 -22.55 -0.13
C THR A 73 14.31 -22.70 -1.62
N VAL A 74 14.30 -21.57 -2.34
CA VAL A 74 14.23 -21.55 -3.81
C VAL A 74 15.65 -21.61 -4.37
N ASP A 75 16.03 -22.78 -4.87
CA ASP A 75 17.37 -23.04 -5.43
C ASP A 75 17.37 -23.21 -6.97
N LYS A 76 16.18 -23.22 -7.58
CA LYS A 76 15.95 -23.28 -9.04
C LYS A 76 15.50 -21.94 -9.57
N ASP A 77 15.85 -21.67 -10.83
CA ASP A 77 15.55 -20.38 -11.44
C ASP A 77 14.19 -20.38 -12.14
N ASN A 78 13.52 -19.23 -12.14
CA ASN A 78 12.23 -18.99 -12.78
C ASN A 78 11.11 -19.94 -12.32
N VAL A 79 11.12 -20.36 -11.06
CA VAL A 79 10.05 -21.19 -10.49
C VAL A 79 8.81 -20.35 -10.20
N THR A 80 7.64 -20.91 -10.49
CA THR A 80 6.34 -20.34 -10.10
C THR A 80 5.62 -21.26 -9.12
N VAL A 81 5.27 -20.77 -7.94
CA VAL A 81 4.28 -21.41 -7.05
C VAL A 81 2.95 -20.69 -7.25
N LYS A 82 1.92 -21.44 -7.63
CA LYS A 82 0.62 -20.89 -8.00
C LYS A 82 -0.52 -21.62 -7.29
N GLY A 83 -1.43 -20.87 -6.66
CA GLY A 83 -2.72 -21.39 -6.22
C GLY A 83 -3.78 -21.39 -7.32
N LEU A 84 -4.90 -22.08 -7.09
CA LEU A 84 -6.07 -22.00 -7.97
C LEU A 84 -6.78 -20.64 -7.88
N SER A 85 -6.76 -20.05 -6.68
CA SER A 85 -7.29 -18.72 -6.37
C SER A 85 -6.69 -18.28 -5.04
N LYS A 86 -6.42 -16.97 -4.89
CA LYS A 86 -5.99 -16.41 -3.60
C LYS A 86 -7.06 -16.51 -2.51
N ASP A 87 -8.33 -16.70 -2.88
CA ASP A 87 -9.45 -16.78 -1.95
C ASP A 87 -9.70 -18.21 -1.43
N ASP A 88 -9.12 -19.23 -2.08
CA ASP A 88 -9.34 -20.64 -1.77
C ASP A 88 -8.06 -21.39 -1.36
N VAL A 89 -6.88 -20.86 -1.74
CA VAL A 89 -5.59 -21.51 -1.50
C VAL A 89 -4.76 -20.72 -0.50
N TYR A 90 -4.37 -21.39 0.56
CA TYR A 90 -3.70 -20.80 1.72
C TYR A 90 -2.36 -21.48 1.99
N ILE A 91 -1.33 -20.68 2.25
CA ILE A 91 -0.05 -21.12 2.80
C ILE A 91 0.05 -20.52 4.19
N ILE A 92 0.02 -21.36 5.22
CA ILE A 92 -0.16 -20.94 6.59
C ILE A 92 1.08 -21.29 7.42
N GLY A 93 1.66 -20.31 8.11
CA GLY A 93 2.75 -20.56 9.06
C GLY A 93 2.28 -21.28 10.33
N TYR A 94 1.13 -20.86 10.88
CA TYR A 94 0.51 -21.41 12.09
C TYR A 94 -0.99 -21.63 11.92
N GLY A 95 -1.49 -22.75 12.43
CA GLY A 95 -2.93 -22.98 12.53
C GLY A 95 -3.62 -21.87 13.34
N ASP A 96 -4.87 -21.55 12.99
CA ASP A 96 -5.64 -20.52 13.69
C ASP A 96 -5.77 -20.89 15.18
N GLY A 97 -5.14 -20.11 16.06
CA GLY A 97 -5.17 -20.30 17.52
C GLY A 97 -3.98 -21.07 18.11
N GLU A 98 -2.97 -21.42 17.32
CA GLU A 98 -1.70 -21.96 17.82
C GLU A 98 -0.73 -20.82 18.18
N GLU A 99 -0.11 -20.90 19.36
CA GLU A 99 0.76 -19.82 19.88
C GLU A 99 2.21 -19.91 19.37
N GLU A 100 2.68 -21.09 18.95
CA GLU A 100 4.02 -21.33 18.40
C GLU A 100 4.06 -22.60 17.54
N GLY A 101 5.02 -22.68 16.62
CA GLY A 101 5.28 -23.88 15.82
C GLY A 101 6.58 -23.77 15.02
N ALA A 102 6.80 -24.70 14.09
CA ALA A 102 8.12 -25.11 13.63
C ALA A 102 8.78 -24.27 12.51
N CYS A 103 8.10 -23.25 11.98
CA CYS A 103 8.56 -22.56 10.77
C CYS A 103 9.09 -21.15 11.06
N ASP A 104 10.39 -20.94 10.75
CA ASP A 104 11.00 -19.61 10.81
C ASP A 104 10.48 -18.69 9.70
N ARG A 105 10.33 -19.15 8.46
CA ARG A 105 9.80 -18.34 7.34
C ARG A 105 9.30 -19.22 6.22
N ILE A 106 8.43 -18.70 5.35
CA ILE A 106 7.80 -19.53 4.32
C ILE A 106 8.76 -19.77 3.15
N PHE A 107 9.22 -18.70 2.49
CA PHE A 107 10.14 -18.79 1.36
C PHE A 107 11.38 -17.93 1.56
N GLN A 108 12.51 -18.44 1.07
CA GLN A 108 13.74 -17.67 0.90
C GLN A 108 14.31 -17.87 -0.50
N VAL A 109 14.60 -16.74 -1.17
CA VAL A 109 15.05 -16.70 -2.56
C VAL A 109 16.47 -16.14 -2.60
N PHE A 110 17.40 -16.91 -3.19
CA PHE A 110 18.82 -16.55 -3.29
C PHE A 110 19.28 -16.59 -4.75
N ASP A 111 19.68 -15.47 -5.33
CA ASP A 111 20.20 -15.40 -6.71
C ASP A 111 19.31 -16.10 -7.77
N LYS A 112 17.99 -16.15 -7.53
CA LYS A 112 16.98 -16.76 -8.41
C LYS A 112 15.81 -15.82 -8.66
N ASN A 113 15.08 -16.09 -9.74
CA ASN A 113 13.76 -15.51 -9.98
C ASN A 113 12.68 -16.46 -9.47
N PHE A 114 11.82 -15.97 -8.60
CA PHE A 114 10.72 -16.73 -8.01
C PHE A 114 9.41 -15.96 -8.14
N THR A 115 8.33 -16.67 -8.47
CA THR A 115 6.99 -16.08 -8.57
C THR A 115 6.01 -16.80 -7.64
N LEU A 116 5.31 -16.04 -6.81
CA LEU A 116 4.11 -16.49 -6.10
C LEU A 116 2.88 -15.87 -6.74
N LYS A 117 1.86 -16.71 -6.99
CA LYS A 117 0.68 -16.28 -7.74
C LYS A 117 -0.61 -16.89 -7.23
N ASP A 118 -1.69 -16.10 -7.21
CA ASP A 118 -3.06 -16.56 -6.94
C ASP A 118 -3.16 -17.37 -5.62
N VAL A 119 -2.54 -16.87 -4.55
CA VAL A 119 -2.44 -17.55 -3.25
C VAL A 119 -2.49 -16.55 -2.08
N SER A 120 -3.00 -16.97 -0.93
CA SER A 120 -2.91 -16.21 0.32
C SER A 120 -1.88 -16.82 1.28
N LEU A 121 -0.99 -16.00 1.83
CA LEU A 121 -0.05 -16.36 2.88
C LEU A 121 -0.54 -15.76 4.19
N ARG A 122 -0.61 -16.57 5.26
CA ARG A 122 -1.20 -16.12 6.53
C ARG A 122 -0.47 -16.66 7.75
N ASN A 123 -0.64 -15.95 8.85
CA ASN A 123 -0.32 -16.40 10.21
C ASN A 123 1.14 -16.87 10.35
N LEU A 124 2.09 -15.96 10.20
CA LEU A 124 3.46 -16.19 10.67
C LEU A 124 3.74 -15.28 11.86
N MET A 125 4.01 -15.90 13.00
CA MET A 125 4.23 -15.23 14.27
C MET A 125 5.57 -15.67 14.88
N GLN A 126 6.24 -14.75 15.58
CA GLN A 126 7.27 -15.11 16.54
C GLN A 126 7.01 -14.39 17.87
N PRO A 127 7.44 -14.97 19.00
CA PRO A 127 7.35 -14.30 20.28
C PRO A 127 8.07 -12.96 20.25
N LYS A 128 7.53 -12.04 21.04
CA LYS A 128 8.15 -10.74 21.28
C LYS A 128 9.54 -10.92 21.90
N PRO A 129 10.61 -10.29 21.36
CA PRO A 129 11.90 -10.26 22.05
C PRO A 129 11.75 -9.70 23.47
N VAL A 130 12.42 -10.32 24.45
CA VAL A 130 12.35 -9.91 25.86
C VAL A 130 13.39 -8.85 26.24
N SER A 131 14.30 -8.48 25.33
CA SER A 131 15.30 -7.41 25.54
C SER A 131 15.86 -6.83 24.23
N ASP A 132 16.44 -5.63 24.28
CA ASP A 132 17.13 -4.95 23.16
C ASP A 132 18.31 -5.75 22.57
N THR A 133 18.87 -6.67 23.36
CA THR A 133 19.98 -7.54 22.91
C THR A 133 19.53 -8.81 22.21
N GLU A 134 18.26 -9.18 22.39
CA GLU A 134 17.68 -10.34 21.74
C GLU A 134 17.22 -9.93 20.35
N LYS A 135 17.90 -10.47 19.33
CA LYS A 135 17.52 -10.27 17.94
C LYS A 135 16.32 -11.15 17.60
N PRO A 136 15.44 -10.69 16.70
CA PRO A 136 14.43 -11.58 16.11
C PRO A 136 15.12 -12.82 15.53
N LYS A 137 14.47 -13.97 15.61
CA LYS A 137 15.04 -15.23 15.11
C LYS A 137 15.23 -15.17 13.59
N TRP A 138 14.34 -14.46 12.90
CA TRP A 138 14.35 -14.23 11.46
C TRP A 138 13.67 -12.92 11.09
N GLU A 139 13.85 -12.54 9.82
CA GLU A 139 13.30 -11.34 9.19
C GLU A 139 12.42 -11.78 8.01
N GLY A 140 11.23 -11.20 7.84
CA GLY A 140 10.32 -11.54 6.75
C GLY A 140 9.65 -12.90 6.86
N MET A 141 8.34 -12.94 6.59
CA MET A 141 7.68 -14.18 6.14
C MET A 141 8.27 -14.66 4.82
N LEU A 142 8.63 -13.72 3.95
CA LEU A 142 9.36 -13.92 2.70
C LEU A 142 10.69 -13.20 2.74
N PHE A 143 11.73 -13.85 2.24
CA PHE A 143 13.06 -13.26 2.11
C PHE A 143 13.53 -13.26 0.66
N CYS A 144 13.86 -12.07 0.15
CA CYS A 144 14.46 -11.89 -1.17
C CYS A 144 15.90 -11.40 -0.99
N ASN A 145 16.88 -12.26 -1.20
CA ASN A 145 18.28 -11.90 -1.07
C ASN A 145 18.73 -10.94 -2.18
N ASN A 146 19.87 -10.28 -1.97
CA ASN A 146 20.56 -9.53 -3.01
C ASN A 146 20.75 -10.40 -4.27
N GLY A 147 20.58 -9.82 -5.46
CA GLY A 147 20.65 -10.55 -6.73
C GLY A 147 19.43 -11.41 -7.08
N ALA A 148 18.53 -11.69 -6.13
CA ALA A 148 17.28 -12.41 -6.40
C ALA A 148 16.17 -11.48 -6.89
N THR A 149 15.16 -12.06 -7.55
CA THR A 149 13.90 -11.40 -7.89
C THR A 149 12.73 -12.19 -7.30
N LEU A 150 11.89 -11.52 -6.52
CA LEU A 150 10.63 -12.04 -6.00
C LEU A 150 9.46 -11.33 -6.70
N ASN A 151 8.65 -12.08 -7.44
CA ASN A 151 7.43 -11.59 -8.08
C ASN A 151 6.22 -12.10 -7.30
N LEU A 152 5.32 -11.19 -6.93
CA LEU A 152 4.05 -11.49 -6.28
C LEU A 152 2.91 -11.00 -7.17
N GLU A 153 2.06 -11.92 -7.62
CA GLU A 153 0.95 -11.62 -8.54
C GLU A 153 -0.37 -12.09 -7.95
N ASN A 154 -1.27 -11.16 -7.63
CA ASN A 154 -2.58 -11.49 -7.06
C ASN A 154 -2.44 -12.34 -5.78
N VAL A 155 -1.72 -11.80 -4.80
CA VAL A 155 -1.38 -12.49 -3.54
C VAL A 155 -1.93 -11.70 -2.35
N ASN A 156 -2.41 -12.39 -1.31
CA ASN A 156 -2.63 -11.74 -0.02
C ASN A 156 -1.54 -12.20 0.96
N ILE A 157 -1.03 -11.29 1.78
CA ILE A 157 -0.17 -11.58 2.92
C ILE A 157 -0.82 -10.95 4.14
N GLU A 158 -1.26 -11.78 5.07
CA GLU A 158 -2.15 -11.36 6.15
C GLU A 158 -1.70 -11.89 7.51
N ASN A 159 -1.95 -11.10 8.56
CA ASN A 159 -1.76 -11.50 9.96
C ASN A 159 -0.34 -12.01 10.24
N VAL A 160 0.64 -11.18 9.90
CA VAL A 160 2.06 -11.47 10.16
C VAL A 160 2.49 -10.71 11.40
N SER A 161 3.03 -11.39 12.39
CA SER A 161 3.47 -10.76 13.64
C SER A 161 4.91 -11.13 13.97
N LEU A 162 5.84 -10.32 13.48
CA LEU A 162 7.28 -10.46 13.71
C LEU A 162 7.84 -9.27 14.51
N PRO A 163 7.47 -9.11 15.79
CA PRO A 163 7.95 -7.99 16.61
C PRO A 163 9.48 -7.93 16.66
N GLY A 164 10.04 -6.71 16.53
CA GLY A 164 11.49 -6.48 16.48
C GLY A 164 12.17 -6.84 15.15
N ALA A 165 11.47 -7.52 14.25
CA ALA A 165 11.95 -7.85 12.92
C ALA A 165 11.92 -6.66 11.95
N ARG A 166 12.57 -6.85 10.82
CA ARG A 166 12.59 -6.00 9.65
C ARG A 166 11.77 -6.69 8.58
N GLY A 167 10.74 -6.02 8.07
CA GLY A 167 9.87 -6.61 7.06
C GLY A 167 9.02 -7.69 7.69
N GLY A 168 7.82 -7.37 8.18
CA GLY A 168 6.95 -8.41 8.74
C GLY A 168 6.59 -9.41 7.65
N ALA A 169 5.96 -8.93 6.58
CA ALA A 169 5.70 -9.75 5.41
C ALA A 169 6.98 -10.05 4.62
N ILE A 170 7.78 -9.04 4.26
CA ILE A 170 8.91 -9.21 3.33
C ILE A 170 10.13 -8.45 3.80
N PHE A 171 11.24 -9.17 3.90
CA PHE A 171 12.58 -8.57 3.95
C PHE A 171 13.23 -8.71 2.57
N SER A 172 13.54 -7.57 1.93
CA SER A 172 14.12 -7.56 0.59
C SER A 172 15.47 -6.84 0.54
N GLU A 173 16.47 -7.55 0.04
CA GLU A 173 17.77 -7.04 -0.44
C GLU A 173 17.87 -7.06 -1.96
N GLY A 174 16.97 -7.78 -2.64
CA GLY A 174 16.92 -7.95 -4.09
C GLY A 174 15.80 -7.13 -4.75
N THR A 175 15.29 -7.62 -5.88
CA THR A 175 14.18 -6.98 -6.59
C THR A 175 12.85 -7.59 -6.17
N LEU A 176 11.96 -6.76 -5.65
CA LEU A 176 10.59 -7.13 -5.31
C LEU A 176 9.62 -6.48 -6.30
N ASN A 177 8.82 -7.31 -6.96
CA ASN A 177 7.74 -6.85 -7.84
C ASN A 177 6.40 -7.36 -7.29
N CYS A 178 5.53 -6.43 -6.90
CA CYS A 178 4.21 -6.71 -6.37
C CYS A 178 3.16 -6.17 -7.33
N LYS A 179 2.25 -7.04 -7.78
CA LYS A 179 1.08 -6.66 -8.57
C LYS A 179 -0.19 -7.22 -7.95
N ASN A 180 -1.14 -6.36 -7.61
CA ASN A 180 -2.40 -6.74 -6.96
C ASN A 180 -2.13 -7.56 -5.68
N VAL A 181 -1.25 -7.03 -4.82
CA VAL A 181 -0.89 -7.66 -3.55
C VAL A 181 -1.52 -6.92 -2.40
N LYS A 182 -2.16 -7.65 -1.48
CA LYS A 182 -2.66 -7.09 -0.22
C LYS A 182 -1.72 -7.45 0.92
N PHE A 183 -1.24 -6.46 1.64
CA PHE A 183 -0.51 -6.58 2.90
C PHE A 183 -1.43 -6.08 4.02
N GLU A 184 -1.91 -6.99 4.86
CA GLU A 184 -2.90 -6.67 5.87
C GLU A 184 -2.48 -7.15 7.25
N ASN A 185 -2.59 -6.28 8.25
CA ASN A 185 -2.27 -6.59 9.64
C ASN A 185 -0.86 -7.19 9.82
N CYS A 186 0.12 -6.68 9.07
CA CYS A 186 1.52 -7.06 9.25
C CYS A 186 2.14 -6.21 10.36
N LEU A 187 2.97 -6.84 11.18
CA LEU A 187 3.61 -6.25 12.34
C LEU A 187 5.10 -6.58 12.36
N ALA A 188 5.94 -5.55 12.47
CA ALA A 188 7.38 -5.65 12.62
C ALA A 188 7.97 -4.48 13.43
N GLY A 189 9.28 -4.45 13.66
CA GLY A 189 9.98 -3.27 14.20
C GLY A 189 10.26 -2.20 13.14
N LEU A 190 10.55 -2.61 11.90
CA LEU A 190 10.81 -1.73 10.75
C LEU A 190 10.11 -2.26 9.51
N GLY A 191 9.35 -1.42 8.80
CA GLY A 191 8.69 -1.79 7.55
C GLY A 191 7.73 -2.95 7.75
N ALA A 192 6.61 -2.72 8.45
CA ALA A 192 5.80 -3.84 8.93
C ALA A 192 5.29 -4.76 7.81
N ALA A 193 5.01 -4.22 6.62
CA ALA A 193 4.83 -5.02 5.43
C ALA A 193 6.19 -5.33 4.77
N ILE A 194 6.91 -4.30 4.32
CA ILE A 194 8.12 -4.45 3.51
C ILE A 194 9.28 -3.68 4.13
N TYR A 195 10.40 -4.36 4.32
CA TYR A 195 11.67 -3.72 4.61
C TYR A 195 12.62 -3.86 3.43
N VAL A 196 13.25 -2.76 3.04
CA VAL A 196 14.18 -2.65 1.92
C VAL A 196 15.58 -2.35 2.44
N SER A 197 16.53 -3.20 2.06
CA SER A 197 17.94 -3.16 2.47
C SER A 197 18.87 -3.17 1.26
N GLY A 198 20.15 -2.87 1.48
CA GLY A 198 21.21 -3.06 0.47
C GLY A 198 21.04 -2.16 -0.76
N LYS A 199 20.71 -2.76 -1.90
CA LYS A 199 20.34 -2.09 -3.16
C LYS A 199 18.95 -2.57 -3.64
N GLY A 200 18.11 -2.95 -2.69
CA GLY A 200 16.81 -3.54 -2.97
C GLY A 200 15.92 -2.60 -3.76
N LYS A 201 15.22 -3.15 -4.75
CA LYS A 201 14.25 -2.43 -5.57
C LYS A 201 12.86 -2.91 -5.24
N VAL A 202 11.89 -1.99 -5.16
CA VAL A 202 10.50 -2.33 -4.88
C VAL A 202 9.60 -1.67 -5.90
N HIS A 203 8.83 -2.49 -6.61
CA HIS A 203 7.78 -2.02 -7.51
C HIS A 203 6.46 -2.56 -7.01
N CYS A 204 5.51 -1.68 -6.71
CA CYS A 204 4.16 -2.04 -6.28
C CYS A 204 3.15 -1.42 -7.26
N GLU A 205 2.38 -2.25 -7.94
CA GLU A 205 1.27 -1.86 -8.80
C GLU A 205 -0.03 -2.44 -8.21
N GLU A 206 -1.07 -1.64 -8.06
CA GLU A 206 -2.40 -2.11 -7.62
C GLU A 206 -2.37 -2.79 -6.24
N CYS A 207 -1.43 -2.41 -5.37
CA CYS A 207 -1.26 -3.03 -4.06
C CYS A 207 -2.03 -2.29 -2.97
N THR A 208 -2.44 -3.04 -1.94
CA THR A 208 -3.13 -2.50 -0.76
C THR A 208 -2.31 -2.77 0.49
N PHE A 209 -2.08 -1.75 1.30
CA PHE A 209 -1.41 -1.80 2.59
C PHE A 209 -2.40 -1.35 3.66
N LEU A 210 -2.95 -2.31 4.41
CA LEU A 210 -4.03 -2.08 5.35
C LEU A 210 -3.59 -2.44 6.77
N ASN A 211 -3.69 -1.46 7.68
CA ASN A 211 -3.48 -1.64 9.12
C ASN A 211 -2.14 -2.31 9.48
N ASN A 212 -1.10 -2.06 8.67
CA ASN A 212 0.24 -2.53 9.01
C ASN A 212 0.83 -1.63 10.09
N SER A 213 1.49 -2.23 11.08
CA SER A 213 1.91 -1.50 12.27
C SER A 213 3.33 -1.83 12.66
N VAL A 214 4.13 -0.79 12.91
CA VAL A 214 5.36 -0.99 13.68
C VAL A 214 5.03 -1.03 15.16
N ALA A 215 5.36 -2.14 15.83
CA ALA A 215 4.99 -2.38 17.22
C ALA A 215 6.08 -1.95 18.21
N ASP A 216 5.66 -1.71 19.45
CA ASP A 216 6.56 -1.40 20.55
C ASP A 216 7.29 -2.64 21.07
N ASN A 217 8.61 -2.70 20.85
CA ASN A 217 9.57 -3.17 21.85
C ASN A 217 11.01 -2.95 21.39
N PHE A 218 11.80 -2.34 22.28
CA PHE A 218 13.25 -2.53 22.46
C PHE A 218 14.19 -2.18 21.29
N THR A 219 13.67 -1.92 20.09
CA THR A 219 14.45 -1.42 18.96
C THR A 219 14.49 0.10 18.98
N LEU A 220 15.70 0.67 18.88
CA LEU A 220 15.96 2.12 18.88
C LEU A 220 15.22 2.90 17.77
N TRP A 221 14.61 2.22 16.79
CA TRP A 221 13.98 2.85 15.64
C TRP A 221 12.69 2.10 15.28
N LYS A 222 11.57 2.83 15.14
CA LYS A 222 10.26 2.34 14.72
C LYS A 222 9.81 3.09 13.46
N LEU A 223 10.01 2.50 12.29
CA LEU A 223 10.01 3.24 11.03
C LEU A 223 9.19 2.52 9.96
N GLY A 224 8.36 3.25 9.23
CA GLY A 224 7.61 2.74 8.09
C GLY A 224 6.54 1.74 8.50
N GLY A 225 5.35 2.22 8.87
CA GLY A 225 4.25 1.34 9.28
C GLY A 225 3.85 0.34 8.20
N ALA A 226 4.05 0.65 6.91
CA ALA A 226 4.00 -0.32 5.81
C ALA A 226 5.38 -0.62 5.23
N ILE A 227 6.06 0.40 4.68
CA ILE A 227 7.33 0.24 3.95
C ILE A 227 8.43 1.03 4.66
N CYS A 228 9.57 0.38 4.93
CA CYS A 228 10.76 1.04 5.43
C CYS A 228 11.95 0.77 4.52
N SER A 229 12.68 1.82 4.16
CA SER A 229 13.90 1.76 3.36
C SER A 229 15.08 2.38 4.10
N GLN A 230 16.12 1.57 4.32
CA GLN A 230 17.41 2.01 4.83
C GLN A 230 18.50 1.38 3.96
N THR A 231 18.67 1.92 2.76
CA THR A 231 19.57 1.42 1.71
C THR A 231 20.43 2.55 1.17
N ALA A 232 21.64 2.22 0.69
CA ALA A 232 22.55 3.16 0.07
C ALA A 232 22.04 3.67 -1.31
N GLU A 233 21.14 2.95 -1.96
CA GLU A 233 20.52 3.29 -3.25
C GLU A 233 19.11 2.68 -3.27
N ALA A 234 18.09 3.42 -2.80
CA ALA A 234 16.72 2.94 -2.84
C ALA A 234 16.09 3.22 -4.21
N ASP A 235 15.39 2.25 -4.81
CA ASP A 235 14.57 2.45 -6.01
C ASP A 235 13.17 1.90 -5.74
N ILE A 236 12.26 2.79 -5.33
CA ILE A 236 10.90 2.43 -4.91
C ILE A 236 9.90 3.10 -5.86
N ASN A 237 9.08 2.28 -6.52
CA ASN A 237 8.01 2.71 -7.38
C ASN A 237 6.66 2.18 -6.89
N ILE A 238 5.69 3.07 -6.71
CA ILE A 238 4.37 2.81 -6.17
C ILE A 238 3.36 3.40 -7.13
N ASP A 239 2.55 2.55 -7.77
CA ASP A 239 1.51 2.98 -8.71
C ASP A 239 0.18 2.32 -8.35
N LYS A 240 -0.92 3.09 -8.39
CA LYS A 240 -2.27 2.57 -8.12
C LYS A 240 -2.39 1.85 -6.78
N CYS A 241 -1.69 2.33 -5.75
CA CYS A 241 -1.67 1.68 -4.46
C CYS A 241 -2.58 2.38 -3.45
N TYR A 242 -3.04 1.62 -2.46
CA TYR A 242 -3.86 2.12 -1.36
C TYR A 242 -3.20 1.85 -0.01
N PHE A 243 -2.99 2.90 0.79
CA PHE A 243 -2.42 2.82 2.13
C PHE A 243 -3.45 3.31 3.13
N GLU A 244 -4.01 2.41 3.94
CA GLU A 244 -4.99 2.73 4.96
C GLU A 244 -4.57 2.27 6.36
N GLY A 245 -4.71 3.16 7.34
CA GLY A 245 -4.59 2.79 8.74
C GLY A 245 -3.21 2.29 9.15
N ASN A 246 -2.18 2.46 8.30
CA ASN A 246 -0.84 2.04 8.65
C ASN A 246 -0.30 2.94 9.75
N ASN A 247 0.30 2.34 10.76
CA ASN A 247 0.52 3.00 12.03
C ASN A 247 1.95 2.81 12.56
N GLY A 248 2.41 3.79 13.30
CA GLY A 248 3.44 3.61 14.31
C GLY A 248 2.92 4.02 15.69
N ASP A 249 3.12 3.13 16.68
CA ASP A 249 2.81 3.42 18.09
C ASP A 249 3.47 4.71 18.62
N LEU A 250 2.86 5.30 19.66
CA LEU A 250 3.23 6.55 20.33
C LEU A 250 4.38 6.43 21.34
N SER A 251 4.82 5.20 21.60
CA SER A 251 5.86 4.89 22.57
C SER A 251 7.23 5.37 22.10
N ASP A 252 8.04 5.91 23.01
CA ASP A 252 9.46 6.23 22.79
C ASP A 252 10.22 4.95 22.34
N PRO A 253 11.09 4.98 21.30
CA PRO A 253 11.43 6.09 20.40
C PRO A 253 10.33 6.45 19.40
N PRO A 254 10.23 7.74 18.98
CA PRO A 254 9.14 8.22 18.15
C PRO A 254 9.06 7.48 16.82
N THR A 255 7.84 7.08 16.44
CA THR A 255 7.57 6.46 15.16
C THR A 255 7.62 7.44 14.00
N LYS A 256 8.15 7.00 12.86
CA LYS A 256 8.31 7.85 11.68
C LYS A 256 7.75 7.19 10.42
N GLY A 257 6.96 7.93 9.66
CA GLY A 257 6.39 7.46 8.39
C GLY A 257 5.35 6.37 8.61
N GLY A 258 4.12 6.75 8.96
CA GLY A 258 3.06 5.78 9.28
C GLY A 258 2.74 4.83 8.13
N ALA A 259 2.91 5.26 6.87
CA ALA A 259 2.95 4.36 5.72
C ALA A 259 4.39 4.07 5.28
N ILE A 260 5.15 5.09 4.89
CA ILE A 260 6.45 4.94 4.25
C ILE A 260 7.51 5.70 5.03
N TYR A 261 8.63 5.04 5.31
CA TYR A 261 9.85 5.69 5.77
C TYR A 261 11.00 5.39 4.80
N MET A 262 11.75 6.43 4.44
CA MET A 262 12.97 6.30 3.65
C MET A 262 14.11 7.08 4.32
N PHE A 263 15.29 6.46 4.36
CA PHE A 263 16.53 7.09 4.80
C PHE A 263 17.56 7.14 3.68
N ILE A 264 18.12 8.33 3.45
CA ILE A 264 19.13 8.60 2.43
C ILE A 264 20.51 8.67 3.09
N TYR A 265 21.40 7.73 2.74
CA TYR A 265 22.79 7.74 3.22
C TYR A 265 23.65 8.76 2.46
N GLU A 266 24.79 9.13 3.03
CA GLU A 266 25.80 9.91 2.33
C GLU A 266 26.27 9.18 1.05
N GLY A 267 26.38 9.93 -0.05
CA GLY A 267 26.77 9.45 -1.38
C GLY A 267 25.66 8.69 -2.12
N ALA A 268 24.49 8.51 -1.50
CA ALA A 268 23.37 7.79 -2.10
C ALA A 268 22.72 8.56 -3.25
N ASP A 269 22.27 7.83 -4.26
CA ASP A 269 21.31 8.31 -5.26
C ASP A 269 20.07 7.43 -5.21
N SER A 270 18.98 7.98 -4.68
CA SER A 270 17.75 7.23 -4.41
C SER A 270 16.56 7.77 -5.19
N LYS A 271 15.55 6.93 -5.35
CA LYS A 271 14.31 7.25 -6.04
C LYS A 271 13.11 6.77 -5.24
N LEU A 272 12.13 7.65 -5.12
CA LEU A 272 10.81 7.32 -4.62
C LEU A 272 9.77 7.93 -5.57
N SER A 273 9.15 7.08 -6.38
CA SER A 273 8.07 7.47 -7.29
C SER A 273 6.75 6.92 -6.81
N ILE A 274 5.77 7.80 -6.64
CA ILE A 274 4.43 7.48 -6.16
C ILE A 274 3.44 8.13 -7.12
N SER A 275 2.66 7.30 -7.80
CA SER A 275 1.62 7.75 -8.73
C SER A 275 0.27 7.11 -8.49
N ASN A 276 -0.79 7.86 -8.81
CA ASN A 276 -2.15 7.35 -8.83
C ASN A 276 -2.51 6.60 -7.55
N SER A 277 -2.10 7.08 -6.37
CA SER A 277 -2.20 6.33 -5.12
C SER A 277 -2.94 7.12 -4.04
N THR A 278 -3.52 6.41 -3.07
CA THR A 278 -4.27 7.03 -1.97
C THR A 278 -3.70 6.65 -0.61
N PHE A 279 -3.38 7.67 0.20
CA PHE A 279 -2.93 7.54 1.58
C PHE A 279 -4.01 8.07 2.51
N TYR A 280 -4.65 7.16 3.23
CA TYR A 280 -5.81 7.46 4.07
C TYR A 280 -5.59 7.02 5.51
N LYS A 281 -5.78 7.94 6.48
CA LYS A 281 -5.74 7.59 7.91
C LYS A 281 -4.46 6.89 8.36
N ASN A 282 -3.33 7.15 7.72
CA ASN A 282 -2.05 6.65 8.21
C ASN A 282 -1.57 7.54 9.36
N VAL A 283 -0.90 6.93 10.34
CA VAL A 283 -0.62 7.56 11.62
C VAL A 283 0.81 7.27 12.06
N ALA A 284 1.51 8.29 12.56
CA ALA A 284 2.80 8.11 13.22
C ALA A 284 3.07 9.26 14.20
N THR A 285 4.12 9.11 15.01
CA THR A 285 4.61 10.22 15.83
C THR A 285 5.12 11.36 14.96
N LEU A 286 5.81 11.06 13.84
CA LEU A 286 6.31 12.01 12.84
C LEU A 286 5.90 11.56 11.43
N ALA A 287 5.18 12.41 10.71
CA ALA A 287 4.59 12.12 9.39
C ALA A 287 3.71 10.86 9.34
N GLY A 288 2.40 11.08 9.36
CA GLY A 288 1.39 10.03 9.26
C GLY A 288 1.50 9.20 7.99
N ALA A 289 1.83 9.79 6.84
CA ALA A 289 2.02 9.03 5.60
C ALA A 289 3.51 8.75 5.30
N ILE A 290 4.28 9.77 4.94
CA ILE A 290 5.61 9.59 4.36
C ILE A 290 6.66 10.40 5.12
N MET A 291 7.72 9.73 5.54
CA MET A 291 8.91 10.37 6.09
C MET A 291 10.12 10.09 5.18
N ILE A 292 10.85 11.13 4.80
CA ILE A 292 12.12 11.01 4.07
C ILE A 292 13.20 11.72 4.87
N GLU A 293 14.09 10.96 5.49
CA GLU A 293 15.22 11.48 6.24
C GLU A 293 16.51 11.30 5.45
N ARG A 294 17.52 12.09 5.80
CA ARG A 294 18.89 11.93 5.31
C ARG A 294 19.84 11.69 6.48
N GLN A 295 21.04 11.23 6.16
CA GLN A 295 22.16 11.22 7.09
C GLN A 295 22.47 12.66 7.53
N ASN A 296 22.61 12.85 8.85
CA ASN A 296 22.81 14.17 9.45
C ASN A 296 24.30 14.54 9.47
N ASP A 297 24.85 14.81 8.29
CA ASP A 297 26.23 15.25 8.04
C ASP A 297 26.29 16.40 7.03
N ASP A 298 27.50 16.90 6.81
CA ASP A 298 27.87 17.87 5.76
C ASP A 298 28.16 17.17 4.41
N GLY A 299 27.72 15.92 4.26
CA GLY A 299 27.98 15.09 3.10
C GLY A 299 27.14 15.48 1.87
N THR A 300 27.14 14.58 0.89
CA THR A 300 26.34 14.72 -0.33
C THR A 300 25.35 13.57 -0.47
N GLY A 301 24.32 13.76 -1.28
CA GLY A 301 23.34 12.71 -1.61
C GLY A 301 22.21 13.28 -2.44
N SER A 302 21.46 12.42 -3.13
CA SER A 302 20.34 12.83 -3.97
C SER A 302 19.13 11.93 -3.82
N ILE A 303 17.96 12.53 -4.00
CA ILE A 303 16.71 11.81 -4.20
C ILE A 303 15.92 12.37 -5.39
N ASP A 304 15.44 11.50 -6.29
CA ASP A 304 14.32 11.83 -7.19
C ASP A 304 13.02 11.39 -6.51
N PHE A 305 12.40 12.33 -5.79
CA PHE A 305 11.08 12.14 -5.19
C PHE A 305 10.01 12.70 -6.11
N SER A 306 9.08 11.83 -6.50
CA SER A 306 7.96 12.19 -7.37
C SER A 306 6.65 11.72 -6.78
N SER A 307 5.76 12.66 -6.47
CA SER A 307 4.38 12.44 -6.06
C SER A 307 3.47 13.01 -7.15
N VAL A 308 2.84 12.12 -7.94
CA VAL A 308 2.00 12.49 -9.08
C VAL A 308 0.60 11.90 -8.95
N ASN A 309 -0.44 12.72 -9.04
CA ASN A 309 -1.83 12.23 -9.11
C ASN A 309 -2.27 11.42 -7.87
N ASN A 310 -1.79 11.80 -6.68
CA ASN A 310 -2.09 11.08 -5.44
C ASN A 310 -3.11 11.82 -4.58
N THR A 311 -3.83 11.06 -3.74
CA THR A 311 -4.73 11.62 -2.72
C THR A 311 -4.20 11.33 -1.31
N PHE A 312 -3.97 12.38 -0.52
CA PHE A 312 -3.60 12.30 0.89
C PHE A 312 -4.76 12.82 1.73
N ILE A 313 -5.38 11.94 2.51
CA ILE A 313 -6.56 12.30 3.30
C ILE A 313 -6.47 11.76 4.73
N GLU A 314 -6.76 12.63 5.68
CA GLU A 314 -6.87 12.25 7.10
C GLU A 314 -5.63 11.54 7.69
N ASN A 315 -4.44 11.75 7.13
CA ASN A 315 -3.21 11.26 7.74
C ASN A 315 -2.91 12.08 9.00
N ARG A 316 -2.37 11.45 10.04
CA ARG A 316 -2.22 12.09 11.36
C ARG A 316 -0.81 11.96 11.88
N GLN A 317 -0.33 13.07 12.42
CA GLN A 317 0.81 13.09 13.31
C GLN A 317 0.31 13.11 14.75
N LEU A 318 0.90 12.28 15.61
CA LEU A 318 0.51 12.20 17.02
C LEU A 318 1.41 12.98 17.97
N ALA A 319 2.62 13.40 17.55
CA ALA A 319 3.49 14.24 18.38
C ALA A 319 2.81 15.57 18.77
N THR A 320 2.99 15.97 20.04
CA THR A 320 2.34 17.14 20.64
C THR A 320 3.21 18.39 20.70
N ASN A 321 4.53 18.27 20.54
CA ASN A 321 5.47 19.38 20.44
C ASN A 321 5.64 19.78 18.97
N ASP A 322 5.76 21.09 18.71
CA ASP A 322 5.57 21.70 17.39
C ASP A 322 6.41 21.06 16.28
N MET A 323 5.74 20.30 15.42
CA MET A 323 6.38 19.52 14.38
C MET A 323 5.47 19.51 13.15
N HIS A 324 5.84 20.32 12.16
CA HIS A 324 5.24 20.32 10.83
C HIS A 324 5.42 18.98 10.11
N GLY A 325 4.60 18.72 9.08
CA GLY A 325 4.67 17.58 8.17
C GLY A 325 3.76 16.42 8.59
N THR A 326 2.45 16.67 8.73
CA THR A 326 1.51 15.65 9.21
C THR A 326 1.25 14.53 8.22
N ALA A 327 1.24 14.82 6.92
CA ALA A 327 1.16 13.81 5.86
C ALA A 327 2.57 13.43 5.40
N ILE A 328 3.37 14.41 4.98
CA ILE A 328 4.73 14.20 4.47
C ILE A 328 5.71 15.08 5.21
N LYS A 329 6.84 14.51 5.61
CA LYS A 329 7.91 15.27 6.26
C LYS A 329 9.29 14.88 5.72
N MET A 330 10.09 15.91 5.50
CA MET A 330 11.49 15.82 5.09
C MET A 330 12.33 16.63 6.08
N PRO A 331 12.64 16.08 7.28
CA PRO A 331 13.33 16.83 8.32
C PRO A 331 14.83 16.93 8.04
N GLY A 332 15.49 17.84 8.76
CA GLY A 332 16.94 17.95 8.81
C GLY A 332 17.39 19.39 8.99
N TYR A 333 18.63 19.61 9.41
CA TYR A 333 19.28 20.91 9.20
C TYR A 333 19.36 21.20 7.69
N TYR A 334 19.46 22.47 7.31
CA TYR A 334 19.67 22.84 5.92
C TYR A 334 20.91 22.11 5.36
N ALA A 335 20.76 21.55 4.16
CA ALA A 335 21.65 20.52 3.65
C ALA A 335 22.26 20.96 2.30
N PRO A 336 23.28 21.84 2.30
CA PRO A 336 23.75 22.46 1.06
C PRO A 336 24.38 21.49 0.06
N GLY A 337 24.85 20.31 0.52
CA GLY A 337 25.42 19.24 -0.31
C GLY A 337 24.41 18.19 -0.80
N TYR A 338 23.19 18.17 -0.25
CA TYR A 338 22.12 17.27 -0.66
C TYR A 338 21.24 17.91 -1.73
N GLY A 339 20.65 17.09 -2.60
CA GLY A 339 19.78 17.58 -3.66
C GLY A 339 18.93 16.51 -4.32
N GLY A 340 18.79 16.63 -5.63
CA GLY A 340 17.88 15.82 -6.44
C GLY A 340 16.63 16.61 -6.82
N THR A 341 15.52 15.94 -7.10
CA THR A 341 14.28 16.59 -7.52
C THR A 341 13.12 16.21 -6.60
N PHE A 342 12.30 17.19 -6.26
CA PHE A 342 11.08 17.02 -5.48
C PHE A 342 9.90 17.51 -6.33
N LYS A 343 9.11 16.55 -6.84
CA LYS A 343 7.97 16.82 -7.73
C LYS A 343 6.68 16.51 -7.00
N PHE A 344 5.81 17.51 -6.93
CA PHE A 344 4.42 17.37 -6.49
C PHE A 344 3.53 17.84 -7.62
N ILE A 345 2.85 16.90 -8.27
CA ILE A 345 2.07 17.17 -9.48
C ILE A 345 0.67 16.58 -9.34
N ASN A 346 -0.38 17.36 -9.56
CA ASN A 346 -1.76 16.87 -9.56
C ASN A 346 -2.16 16.13 -8.27
N ASN A 347 -1.61 16.48 -7.10
CA ASN A 347 -1.99 15.80 -5.86
C ASN A 347 -3.16 16.52 -5.17
N THR A 348 -4.01 15.75 -4.49
CA THR A 348 -5.06 16.26 -3.60
C THR A 348 -4.69 16.00 -2.14
N PHE A 349 -4.68 17.04 -1.33
CA PHE A 349 -4.42 16.98 0.11
C PHE A 349 -5.64 17.50 0.86
N PHE A 350 -6.23 16.66 1.72
CA PHE A 350 -7.47 17.02 2.42
C PHE A 350 -7.53 16.53 3.86
N ARG A 351 -7.81 17.45 4.79
CA ARG A 351 -7.98 17.19 6.23
C ARG A 351 -6.82 16.40 6.86
N ASN A 352 -5.56 16.64 6.47
CA ASN A 352 -4.38 16.01 7.08
C ASN A 352 -3.91 16.73 8.35
N LEU A 353 -4.37 17.95 8.64
CA LEU A 353 -4.03 18.64 9.89
C LEU A 353 -4.97 18.25 11.04
N PRO A 354 -4.48 18.25 12.28
CA PRO A 354 -5.37 18.35 13.43
C PRO A 354 -6.13 19.68 13.39
N SER A 355 -7.38 19.68 13.85
CA SER A 355 -8.27 20.85 13.69
C SER A 355 -7.78 22.09 14.44
N ASP A 356 -7.00 21.95 15.51
CA ASP A 356 -6.74 23.01 16.49
C ASP A 356 -5.26 23.42 16.64
N LYS A 357 -4.35 22.99 15.74
CA LYS A 357 -2.91 23.26 15.88
C LYS A 357 -2.30 23.93 14.66
N ALA A 358 -1.28 24.76 14.91
CA ALA A 358 -0.44 25.36 13.90
C ALA A 358 0.58 24.35 13.34
N GLN A 359 0.13 23.44 12.48
CA GLN A 359 0.98 22.43 11.82
C GLN A 359 0.95 22.59 10.30
N ALA A 360 1.78 21.83 9.58
CA ALA A 360 1.74 21.74 8.13
C ALA A 360 1.54 20.30 7.66
N SER A 361 0.83 20.09 6.55
CA SER A 361 0.63 18.75 5.99
C SER A 361 1.87 18.27 5.23
N ILE A 362 2.58 19.20 4.61
CA ILE A 362 3.96 19.00 4.13
C ILE A 362 4.91 19.92 4.87
N ALA A 363 6.05 19.37 5.27
CA ALA A 363 7.17 20.17 5.79
C ALA A 363 8.50 19.68 5.25
N MET A 364 9.26 20.62 4.67
CA MET A 364 10.58 20.37 4.11
C MET A 364 11.51 21.55 4.37
N ASN A 365 12.68 21.26 4.92
CA ASN A 365 13.80 22.22 4.89
C ASN A 365 14.57 22.07 3.59
N SER A 366 15.05 23.18 3.04
CA SER A 366 15.77 23.20 1.78
C SER A 366 17.03 22.34 1.81
N TRP A 367 17.19 21.56 0.75
CA TRP A 367 18.41 20.86 0.40
C TRP A 367 19.03 21.68 -0.72
N GLY A 368 20.20 22.29 -0.51
CA GLY A 368 20.67 23.40 -1.35
C GLY A 368 20.91 23.05 -2.83
N GLN A 369 21.03 21.76 -3.18
CA GLN A 369 21.12 21.28 -4.56
C GLN A 369 19.79 20.76 -5.12
N ALA A 370 18.69 20.86 -4.37
CA ALA A 370 17.40 20.32 -4.76
C ALA A 370 16.62 21.24 -5.69
N GLU A 371 15.94 20.62 -6.64
CA GLU A 371 14.98 21.25 -7.56
C GLU A 371 13.57 20.96 -7.06
N LEU A 372 12.78 22.01 -6.79
CA LEU A 372 11.42 21.90 -6.27
C LEU A 372 10.38 22.24 -7.36
N ILE A 373 9.42 21.35 -7.59
CA ILE A 373 8.43 21.48 -8.66
C ILE A 373 7.03 21.20 -8.13
N LEU A 374 6.18 22.23 -8.09
CA LEU A 374 4.81 22.20 -7.58
C LEU A 374 3.83 22.59 -8.70
N LEU A 375 3.13 21.62 -9.26
CA LEU A 375 2.22 21.83 -10.39
C LEU A 375 0.83 21.24 -10.11
N ASN A 376 -0.23 21.97 -10.42
CA ASN A 376 -1.60 21.43 -10.45
C ASN A 376 -2.09 20.80 -9.13
N ASN A 377 -1.50 21.12 -7.98
CA ASN A 377 -1.91 20.53 -6.71
C ASN A 377 -3.15 21.23 -6.15
N LEU A 378 -3.96 20.46 -5.41
CA LEU A 378 -5.11 20.94 -4.67
C LEU A 378 -4.92 20.62 -3.19
N VAL A 379 -4.73 21.65 -2.38
CA VAL A 379 -4.42 21.48 -0.95
C VAL A 379 -5.45 22.23 -0.13
N ILE A 380 -6.24 21.47 0.62
CA ILE A 380 -7.35 21.93 1.47
C ILE A 380 -7.22 21.23 2.83
N ASP A 381 -6.19 21.62 3.58
CA ASP A 381 -5.75 20.96 4.80
C ASP A 381 -5.90 21.79 6.07
N GLN A 382 -6.13 23.10 5.96
CA GLN A 382 -6.21 24.03 7.07
C GLN A 382 -7.29 23.61 8.07
N GLY A 383 -6.89 23.59 9.34
CA GLY A 383 -7.76 23.37 10.49
C GLY A 383 -8.59 24.60 10.80
N THR A 384 -9.42 24.51 11.82
CA THR A 384 -10.11 25.66 12.41
C THR A 384 -10.06 25.57 13.92
N ASP A 385 -9.64 26.63 14.60
CA ASP A 385 -9.64 26.70 16.06
C ASP A 385 -11.07 26.64 16.64
N GLY A 386 -11.17 26.66 17.98
CA GLY A 386 -12.46 26.64 18.69
C GLY A 386 -13.37 27.84 18.41
N GLU A 387 -12.88 28.89 17.75
CA GLU A 387 -13.65 30.06 17.30
C GLU A 387 -13.99 30.00 15.80
N GLY A 388 -13.58 28.94 15.09
CA GLY A 388 -13.79 28.76 13.66
C GLY A 388 -12.78 29.51 12.78
N LYS A 389 -11.71 30.07 13.36
CA LYS A 389 -10.65 30.72 12.59
C LYS A 389 -9.68 29.68 12.05
N PRO A 390 -9.16 29.86 10.83
CA PRO A 390 -8.19 28.93 10.28
C PRO A 390 -6.93 28.83 11.12
N VAL A 391 -6.41 27.61 11.24
CA VAL A 391 -5.14 27.32 11.90
C VAL A 391 -4.32 26.31 11.12
N GLY A 392 -3.01 26.45 11.25
CA GLY A 392 -2.05 25.65 10.50
C GLY A 392 -1.76 26.24 9.14
N TRP A 393 -0.63 25.80 8.61
CA TRP A 393 -0.19 26.05 7.25
C TRP A 393 -0.48 24.79 6.45
N SER A 394 -0.68 24.88 5.15
CA SER A 394 -0.87 23.65 4.38
C SER A 394 0.49 23.07 4.05
N TRP A 395 1.26 23.74 3.21
CA TRP A 395 2.62 23.32 2.88
C TRP A 395 3.66 24.31 3.39
N VAL A 396 4.77 23.80 3.92
CA VAL A 396 5.90 24.60 4.42
C VAL A 396 7.19 24.12 3.77
N PHE A 397 7.84 25.04 3.05
CA PHE A 397 9.18 24.85 2.50
C PHE A 397 10.08 25.96 3.01
N ASP A 398 11.11 25.62 3.77
CA ASP A 398 11.94 26.60 4.49
C ASP A 398 13.37 26.68 3.93
N GLU A 399 13.83 27.89 3.65
CA GLU A 399 15.17 28.21 3.13
C GLU A 399 16.05 28.97 4.13
N LEU A 400 15.65 29.06 5.41
CA LEU A 400 16.28 29.88 6.45
C LEU A 400 16.46 31.35 6.02
N ASN A 401 15.36 32.04 5.71
CA ASN A 401 15.41 33.42 5.22
C ASN A 401 16.32 33.60 3.98
N GLY A 402 16.44 32.56 3.13
CA GLY A 402 17.23 32.59 1.90
C GLY A 402 18.71 32.26 2.07
N GLU A 403 19.18 31.86 3.25
CA GLU A 403 20.57 31.40 3.45
C GLU A 403 20.85 30.09 2.71
N TYR A 404 19.84 29.23 2.58
CA TYR A 404 19.93 27.93 1.91
C TYR A 404 18.86 27.81 0.83
N PRO A 405 18.97 28.54 -0.30
CA PRO A 405 17.96 28.48 -1.34
C PRO A 405 17.95 27.12 -2.02
N PHE A 406 16.79 26.69 -2.49
CA PHE A 406 16.69 25.62 -3.47
C PHE A 406 17.48 25.99 -4.73
N LYS A 407 18.02 24.99 -5.42
CA LYS A 407 18.74 25.19 -6.69
C LYS A 407 17.82 25.78 -7.75
N SER A 408 16.57 25.34 -7.79
CA SER A 408 15.51 25.90 -8.62
C SER A 408 14.14 25.62 -8.01
N VAL A 409 13.19 26.52 -8.26
CA VAL A 409 11.79 26.37 -7.82
C VAL A 409 10.86 26.67 -8.98
N THR A 410 9.92 25.77 -9.24
CA THR A 410 8.82 25.95 -10.18
C THR A 410 7.50 25.77 -9.44
N ILE A 411 6.64 26.80 -9.44
CA ILE A 411 5.30 26.73 -8.87
C ILE A 411 4.32 27.24 -9.91
N LYS A 412 3.36 26.42 -10.32
CA LYS A 412 2.32 26.82 -11.29
C LYS A 412 0.98 26.16 -11.02
N ASN A 413 -0.07 26.96 -11.10
CA ASN A 413 -1.48 26.54 -11.09
C ASN A 413 -1.76 25.56 -9.94
N ASN A 414 -1.53 25.97 -8.70
CA ASN A 414 -1.96 25.20 -7.53
C ASN A 414 -3.13 25.91 -6.83
N ILE A 415 -3.87 25.19 -6.00
CA ILE A 415 -4.72 25.79 -4.96
C ILE A 415 -4.10 25.42 -3.61
N PHE A 416 -3.81 26.44 -2.80
CA PHE A 416 -3.41 26.29 -1.41
C PHE A 416 -4.38 27.09 -0.54
N ASP A 417 -4.93 26.47 0.50
CA ASP A 417 -5.62 27.21 1.55
C ASP A 417 -4.65 27.99 2.45
N ASP A 418 -3.41 27.53 2.61
CA ASP A 418 -2.31 28.33 3.19
C ASP A 418 -0.93 27.80 2.76
N PHE A 419 0.12 28.63 2.86
CA PHE A 419 1.48 28.29 2.47
C PHE A 419 2.52 29.02 3.34
N GLY A 420 3.38 28.26 4.01
CA GLY A 420 4.37 28.79 4.97
C GLY A 420 5.84 28.60 4.54
N GLY A 421 6.77 28.86 5.47
CA GLY A 421 8.22 28.70 5.24
C GLY A 421 9.05 29.99 5.17
N GLY A 422 8.49 31.12 5.62
CA GLY A 422 9.19 32.41 5.66
C GLY A 422 9.41 33.00 4.27
N LEU A 423 8.37 33.64 3.70
CA LEU A 423 8.36 34.20 2.34
C LEU A 423 9.14 35.53 2.19
N GLY A 424 10.24 35.72 2.94
CA GLY A 424 11.19 36.83 2.72
C GLY A 424 11.88 36.71 1.35
N GLU A 425 12.83 37.58 1.00
CA GLU A 425 13.55 37.56 -0.30
C GLU A 425 14.26 36.21 -0.57
N ASN A 426 13.51 35.23 -1.07
CA ASN A 426 13.91 33.84 -1.17
C ASN A 426 13.42 33.21 -2.50
N SER A 427 13.88 32.01 -2.85
CA SER A 427 13.66 31.44 -4.18
C SER A 427 12.19 31.04 -4.42
N ILE A 428 11.47 30.68 -3.35
CA ILE A 428 10.04 30.37 -3.37
C ILE A 428 9.22 31.62 -3.69
N ARG A 429 9.49 32.73 -3.01
CA ARG A 429 8.80 34.01 -3.25
C ARG A 429 9.05 34.49 -4.67
N ALA A 430 10.28 34.37 -5.16
CA ALA A 430 10.62 34.71 -6.54
C ALA A 430 9.83 33.85 -7.56
N ALA A 431 9.61 32.56 -7.28
CA ALA A 431 8.81 31.68 -8.14
C ALA A 431 7.31 32.02 -8.10
N LEU A 432 6.78 32.41 -6.95
CA LEU A 432 5.39 32.84 -6.80
C LEU A 432 5.12 34.20 -7.48
N ASP A 433 6.06 35.13 -7.38
CA ASP A 433 5.96 36.47 -7.96
C ASP A 433 6.27 36.50 -9.46
N ASN A 434 6.76 35.39 -10.04
CA ASN A 434 7.03 35.30 -11.45
C ASN A 434 5.70 35.30 -12.25
N PRO A 435 5.42 36.34 -13.05
CA PRO A 435 4.14 36.50 -13.74
C PRO A 435 3.96 35.53 -14.93
N ASP A 436 4.97 34.74 -15.29
CA ASP A 436 4.90 33.79 -16.41
C ASP A 436 4.01 32.57 -16.10
N ASN A 437 2.71 32.72 -16.38
CA ASN A 437 1.70 31.64 -16.37
C ASN A 437 1.59 30.89 -15.02
N ASN A 438 1.77 31.59 -13.90
CA ASN A 438 1.48 31.03 -12.59
C ASN A 438 0.10 31.50 -12.12
N ASN A 439 -0.93 30.66 -12.28
CA ASN A 439 -2.28 30.92 -11.79
C ASN A 439 -2.51 30.28 -10.41
N THR A 440 -1.49 30.22 -9.56
CA THR A 440 -1.65 29.68 -8.20
C THR A 440 -2.59 30.56 -7.38
N ILE A 441 -3.53 29.91 -6.70
CA ILE A 441 -4.56 30.53 -5.88
C ILE A 441 -4.21 30.27 -4.40
N PHE A 442 -4.16 31.35 -3.60
CA PHE A 442 -4.07 31.29 -2.15
C PHE A 442 -5.38 31.81 -1.57
N GLU A 443 -6.08 31.03 -0.75
CA GLU A 443 -7.33 31.50 -0.15
C GLU A 443 -7.49 31.12 1.33
N GLU A 444 -7.50 32.14 2.18
CA GLU A 444 -7.30 32.04 3.63
C GLU A 444 -8.47 31.44 4.44
N THR A 445 -9.66 31.12 3.90
CA THR A 445 -10.76 30.66 4.80
C THR A 445 -12.02 30.08 4.15
N ALA A 446 -12.44 30.56 2.97
CA ALA A 446 -13.81 30.36 2.48
C ALA A 446 -14.00 29.10 1.58
N GLN A 447 -12.93 28.32 1.35
CA GLN A 447 -12.84 27.46 0.17
C GLN A 447 -13.19 25.97 0.30
N LYS A 448 -13.38 25.41 1.50
CA LYS A 448 -14.02 24.07 1.59
C LYS A 448 -15.35 24.07 0.82
N ALA A 449 -16.05 25.19 0.82
CA ALA A 449 -17.30 25.38 0.08
C ALA A 449 -17.13 25.72 -1.41
N THR A 450 -15.97 26.18 -1.91
CA THR A 450 -15.78 26.62 -3.31
C THR A 450 -15.02 25.62 -4.17
N VAL A 451 -14.12 24.81 -3.57
CA VAL A 451 -13.48 23.69 -4.27
C VAL A 451 -14.44 22.52 -4.42
N LYS A 452 -15.43 22.40 -3.53
CA LYS A 452 -16.51 21.41 -3.65
C LYS A 452 -15.96 19.98 -3.72
N LEU A 453 -14.97 19.67 -2.87
CA LEU A 453 -14.53 18.29 -2.68
C LEU A 453 -15.58 17.52 -1.88
N ALA A 454 -15.70 16.23 -2.16
CA ALA A 454 -16.39 15.31 -1.26
C ALA A 454 -15.71 15.29 0.11
N GLU A 455 -16.48 14.95 1.14
CA GLU A 455 -15.94 14.83 2.50
C GLU A 455 -15.31 13.47 2.81
N THR A 456 -15.60 12.46 1.99
CA THR A 456 -15.16 11.08 2.18
C THR A 456 -14.72 10.47 0.86
N LEU A 457 -13.78 9.54 0.91
CA LEU A 457 -13.38 8.76 -0.26
C LEU A 457 -14.54 7.94 -0.85
N VAL A 458 -14.55 7.84 -2.17
CA VAL A 458 -15.33 6.85 -2.92
C VAL A 458 -14.48 5.59 -3.06
N PHE A 459 -15.06 4.43 -2.79
CA PHE A 459 -14.41 3.13 -2.90
C PHE A 459 -15.01 2.40 -4.11
N PRO A 460 -14.30 2.33 -5.24
CA PRO A 460 -14.81 1.64 -6.42
C PRO A 460 -14.68 0.11 -6.26
N GLU A 461 -15.43 -0.65 -7.07
CA GLU A 461 -15.24 -2.11 -7.17
C GLU A 461 -13.88 -2.48 -7.78
N ILE A 462 -13.40 -1.63 -8.71
CA ILE A 462 -12.13 -1.80 -9.41
C ILE A 462 -11.38 -0.47 -9.36
N GLY A 463 -10.06 -0.54 -9.11
CA GLY A 463 -9.19 0.61 -9.00
C GLY A 463 -9.03 1.05 -7.55
N ILE A 464 -8.55 2.27 -7.36
CA ILE A 464 -8.21 2.78 -6.03
C ILE A 464 -9.28 3.72 -5.47
N PRO A 465 -9.41 3.82 -4.14
CA PRO A 465 -10.24 4.84 -3.52
C PRO A 465 -9.78 6.25 -3.92
N TYR A 466 -10.73 7.15 -4.15
CA TYR A 466 -10.44 8.51 -4.63
C TYR A 466 -11.35 9.57 -3.97
N LEU A 467 -10.93 10.83 -4.01
CA LEU A 467 -11.71 11.97 -3.49
C LEU A 467 -12.22 12.84 -4.65
N PRO A 468 -13.52 12.79 -4.97
CA PRO A 468 -14.07 13.53 -6.11
C PRO A 468 -14.36 15.00 -5.81
N ILE A 469 -14.32 15.83 -6.86
CA ILE A 469 -15.04 17.11 -6.93
C ILE A 469 -16.51 16.80 -7.20
N ILE A 470 -17.43 17.37 -6.43
CA ILE A 470 -18.86 17.01 -6.43
C ILE A 470 -19.77 18.03 -7.10
N ASP A 471 -19.25 19.20 -7.49
CA ASP A 471 -20.04 20.31 -8.01
C ASP A 471 -19.30 20.99 -9.17
N LYS A 472 -20.04 21.22 -10.28
CA LYS A 472 -19.55 21.87 -11.50
C LYS A 472 -19.10 23.32 -11.28
N GLU A 473 -19.51 23.95 -10.18
CA GLU A 473 -19.09 25.30 -9.82
C GLU A 473 -17.74 25.32 -9.09
N SER A 474 -17.07 24.18 -8.97
CA SER A 474 -15.75 24.10 -8.34
C SER A 474 -14.73 25.01 -9.03
N VAL A 475 -14.00 25.75 -8.21
CA VAL A 475 -12.88 26.59 -8.68
C VAL A 475 -11.67 25.78 -9.13
N ALA A 476 -11.62 24.46 -8.87
CA ALA A 476 -10.54 23.58 -9.31
C ALA A 476 -10.70 23.11 -10.76
N ILE A 477 -11.91 23.24 -11.33
CA ILE A 477 -12.23 22.75 -12.67
C ILE A 477 -11.59 23.64 -13.75
N ASP A 478 -10.94 23.02 -14.74
CA ASP A 478 -10.31 23.67 -15.89
C ASP A 478 -9.24 24.72 -15.51
N LYS A 479 -8.52 24.55 -14.39
CA LYS A 479 -7.50 25.50 -13.90
C LYS A 479 -6.06 25.00 -13.94
N GLY A 480 -5.85 23.72 -14.19
CA GLY A 480 -4.54 23.11 -14.31
C GLY A 480 -3.83 23.40 -15.62
N LEU A 481 -2.56 23.01 -15.67
CA LEU A 481 -1.76 22.91 -16.88
C LEU A 481 -2.00 21.56 -17.55
N ASP A 482 -2.09 21.54 -18.89
CA ASP A 482 -2.27 20.29 -19.66
C ASP A 482 -0.94 19.56 -19.91
N GLN A 483 0.15 20.33 -19.92
CA GLN A 483 1.51 19.83 -20.16
C GLN A 483 2.55 20.73 -19.50
N TYR A 484 3.63 20.11 -19.05
CA TYR A 484 4.83 20.78 -18.59
C TYR A 484 6.01 19.86 -18.85
N PHE A 485 7.01 20.33 -19.59
CA PHE A 485 8.14 19.50 -20.00
C PHE A 485 9.36 19.77 -19.12
N ILE A 486 9.93 18.71 -18.55
CA ILE A 486 11.27 18.71 -17.97
C ILE A 486 12.16 17.94 -18.93
N GLY A 487 13.05 18.64 -19.64
CA GLY A 487 13.74 18.05 -20.77
C GLY A 487 12.75 17.63 -21.86
N SER A 488 12.70 16.34 -22.21
CA SER A 488 11.75 15.77 -23.17
C SER A 488 10.44 15.27 -22.54
N ASP A 489 10.37 15.20 -21.21
CA ASP A 489 9.35 14.41 -20.54
C ASP A 489 8.21 15.33 -20.06
N ASN A 490 6.99 15.07 -20.54
CA ASN A 490 5.80 15.72 -20.01
C ASN A 490 5.48 15.13 -18.64
N VAL A 491 5.54 15.96 -17.60
CA VAL A 491 5.32 15.51 -16.22
C VAL A 491 3.88 15.64 -15.76
N ILE A 492 3.01 16.31 -16.53
CA ILE A 492 1.57 16.33 -16.25
C ILE A 492 0.96 14.99 -16.69
N PRO A 493 0.26 14.26 -15.81
CA PRO A 493 -0.32 12.97 -16.14
C PRO A 493 -1.48 13.12 -17.15
N ALA A 494 -1.53 12.22 -18.14
CA ALA A 494 -2.59 12.21 -19.16
C ALA A 494 -3.96 11.88 -18.56
N ASN A 495 -3.99 11.07 -17.50
CA ASN A 495 -5.21 10.60 -16.84
C ASN A 495 -5.20 10.97 -15.36
N ASP A 496 -6.38 11.11 -14.77
CA ASP A 496 -6.59 11.28 -13.34
C ASP A 496 -6.39 9.97 -12.55
N VAL A 497 -6.57 10.03 -11.24
CA VAL A 497 -6.35 8.91 -10.31
C VAL A 497 -7.18 7.65 -10.62
N ARG A 498 -8.28 7.80 -11.37
CA ARG A 498 -9.16 6.70 -11.81
C ARG A 498 -8.76 6.15 -13.17
N GLY A 499 -7.81 6.80 -13.86
CA GLY A 499 -7.48 6.51 -15.25
C GLY A 499 -8.35 7.25 -16.26
N ILE A 500 -9.09 8.30 -15.86
CA ILE A 500 -9.93 9.10 -16.75
C ILE A 500 -9.13 10.25 -17.35
N ALA A 501 -9.20 10.39 -18.67
CA ALA A 501 -8.55 11.49 -19.40
C ALA A 501 -9.16 12.85 -19.05
N MET A 502 -8.44 13.93 -19.40
CA MET A 502 -8.91 15.31 -19.24
C MET A 502 -10.31 15.53 -19.83
N VAL A 503 -11.17 16.24 -19.09
CA VAL A 503 -12.53 16.60 -19.48
C VAL A 503 -12.67 18.11 -19.37
N GLY A 504 -13.02 18.75 -20.49
CA GLY A 504 -13.14 20.20 -20.54
C GLY A 504 -12.06 20.82 -21.42
N SER A 505 -11.69 22.04 -21.09
CA SER A 505 -10.70 22.85 -21.78
C SER A 505 -9.27 22.65 -21.27
N HIS A 506 -9.12 22.38 -19.98
CA HIS A 506 -7.84 22.19 -19.31
C HIS A 506 -7.94 21.13 -18.22
N LYS A 507 -6.79 20.64 -17.74
CA LYS A 507 -6.75 19.77 -16.56
C LYS A 507 -7.42 20.39 -15.35
N ASP A 508 -8.03 19.56 -14.53
CA ASP A 508 -8.46 19.97 -13.20
C ASP A 508 -7.28 20.00 -12.21
N LEU A 509 -7.43 20.81 -11.16
CA LEU A 509 -6.47 20.84 -10.06
C LEU A 509 -6.72 19.70 -9.09
N GLY A 510 -5.63 19.05 -8.67
CA GLY A 510 -5.66 17.85 -7.85
C GLY A 510 -5.67 16.55 -8.67
N ALA A 511 -5.98 15.46 -7.98
CA ALA A 511 -5.86 14.10 -8.51
C ALA A 511 -7.08 13.60 -9.29
N TYR A 512 -8.17 14.37 -9.31
CA TYR A 512 -9.47 13.95 -9.84
C TYR A 512 -9.92 14.89 -10.95
N GLU A 513 -10.37 14.32 -12.07
CA GLU A 513 -10.97 15.08 -13.18
C GLU A 513 -12.51 15.07 -13.08
N TYR A 514 -13.12 16.23 -12.96
CA TYR A 514 -14.57 16.37 -12.93
C TYR A 514 -15.20 16.01 -14.27
N ASN A 515 -16.05 15.00 -14.26
CA ASN A 515 -16.72 14.49 -15.46
C ASN A 515 -18.25 14.48 -15.36
N GLY A 516 -18.82 15.32 -14.49
CA GLY A 516 -20.27 15.51 -14.32
C GLY A 516 -20.76 15.23 -12.89
N GLU A 517 -22.03 15.54 -12.62
CA GLU A 517 -22.65 15.25 -11.32
C GLU A 517 -22.64 13.73 -11.07
N MET A 518 -22.04 13.31 -9.95
CA MET A 518 -22.16 11.93 -9.51
C MET A 518 -23.63 11.63 -9.21
N LEU A 519 -24.27 10.84 -10.05
CA LEU A 519 -25.50 10.13 -9.68
C LEU A 519 -25.10 9.08 -8.63
N GLY A 520 -25.08 9.50 -7.37
CA GLY A 520 -24.55 8.73 -6.26
C GLY A 520 -25.20 7.35 -6.17
N VAL A 521 -24.38 6.30 -6.17
CA VAL A 521 -24.70 5.13 -5.37
C VAL A 521 -24.44 5.55 -3.93
N GLU A 522 -25.50 5.71 -3.14
CA GLU A 522 -25.37 5.91 -1.70
C GLU A 522 -24.50 4.78 -1.14
N LYS A 523 -23.39 5.17 -0.54
CA LYS A 523 -22.45 4.28 0.12
C LYS A 523 -23.19 3.56 1.25
N ALA A 524 -23.35 2.25 1.13
CA ALA A 524 -23.62 1.41 2.29
C ALA A 524 -22.37 1.46 3.18
N GLU A 525 -22.45 2.15 4.32
CA GLU A 525 -21.41 2.10 5.35
C GLU A 525 -21.25 0.65 5.84
N ILE A 526 -20.16 0.01 5.46
CA ILE A 526 -19.65 -1.15 6.19
C ILE A 526 -18.89 -0.60 7.41
N GLY A 527 -19.58 -0.51 8.55
CA GLY A 527 -18.94 -0.36 9.87
C GLY A 527 -19.41 0.80 10.74
N THR A 528 -20.09 0.43 11.83
CA THR A 528 -20.17 1.09 13.17
C THR A 528 -21.34 2.01 13.55
N LYS A 529 -22.37 2.24 12.70
CA LYS A 529 -23.67 2.82 13.16
C LYS A 529 -24.93 2.05 12.71
N GLY A 530 -24.76 0.80 12.26
CA GLY A 530 -25.83 -0.05 11.72
C GLY A 530 -26.58 -0.90 12.76
N VAL A 531 -27.64 -1.59 12.28
CA VAL A 531 -28.23 -2.72 13.01
C VAL A 531 -27.22 -3.87 13.00
N ASN A 532 -26.93 -4.43 14.16
CA ASN A 532 -26.05 -5.59 14.29
C ASN A 532 -26.86 -6.88 14.40
N ALA A 533 -26.32 -7.98 13.87
CA ALA A 533 -26.92 -9.31 13.91
C ALA A 533 -26.02 -10.26 14.71
N TYR A 534 -26.63 -11.05 15.60
CA TYR A 534 -25.93 -11.93 16.53
C TYR A 534 -26.70 -13.23 16.78
N PRO A 535 -26.05 -14.31 17.23
CA PRO A 535 -24.60 -14.46 17.37
C PRO A 535 -23.93 -14.70 16.01
N ASN A 536 -22.61 -14.47 15.92
CA ASN A 536 -21.80 -14.90 14.78
C ASN A 536 -20.57 -15.66 15.34
N PRO A 537 -20.46 -16.99 15.15
CA PRO A 537 -21.36 -17.86 14.39
C PRO A 537 -22.78 -17.98 14.97
N PHE A 538 -23.78 -18.19 14.11
CA PHE A 538 -25.17 -18.48 14.49
C PHE A 538 -25.51 -19.94 14.29
N LYS A 539 -26.59 -20.42 14.91
CA LYS A 539 -27.06 -21.80 14.73
C LYS A 539 -28.45 -21.81 14.11
N ASP A 540 -29.47 -21.64 14.95
CA ASP A 540 -30.87 -21.76 14.52
C ASP A 540 -31.56 -20.40 14.44
N ILE A 541 -31.04 -19.38 15.11
CA ILE A 541 -31.66 -18.06 15.21
C ILE A 541 -30.61 -16.96 15.07
N ILE A 542 -30.96 -15.91 14.34
CA ILE A 542 -30.23 -14.64 14.27
C ILE A 542 -31.09 -13.57 14.93
N VAL A 543 -30.50 -12.77 15.81
CA VAL A 543 -31.15 -11.72 16.59
C VAL A 543 -30.55 -10.37 16.24
N PHE A 544 -31.38 -9.34 16.17
CA PHE A 544 -30.96 -7.98 15.88
C PHE A 544 -30.94 -7.13 17.16
N ASN A 545 -30.04 -6.14 17.22
CA ASN A 545 -29.94 -5.23 18.37
C ASN A 545 -31.12 -4.23 18.49
N LYS A 546 -32.02 -4.19 17.50
CA LYS A 546 -33.30 -3.47 17.50
C LYS A 546 -34.25 -4.13 16.51
N GLU A 547 -35.55 -3.84 16.60
CA GLU A 547 -36.53 -4.26 15.59
C GLU A 547 -36.23 -3.59 14.24
N ILE A 548 -36.35 -4.36 13.16
CA ILE A 548 -35.97 -3.95 11.80
C ILE A 548 -37.16 -4.02 10.84
N SER A 549 -37.08 -3.29 9.72
CA SER A 549 -38.14 -3.31 8.71
C SER A 549 -38.03 -4.52 7.80
N LEU A 550 -36.82 -4.88 7.38
CA LEU A 550 -36.55 -5.99 6.44
C LEU A 550 -35.18 -6.61 6.73
N VAL A 551 -35.11 -7.93 6.64
CA VAL A 551 -33.85 -8.67 6.50
C VAL A 551 -33.91 -9.60 5.31
N SER A 552 -32.82 -9.64 4.55
CA SER A 552 -32.59 -10.56 3.44
C SER A 552 -31.28 -11.28 3.66
N ILE A 553 -31.29 -12.61 3.62
CA ILE A 553 -30.12 -13.46 3.75
C ILE A 553 -29.79 -14.02 2.38
N PHE A 554 -28.52 -13.91 1.99
CA PHE A 554 -27.97 -14.39 0.73
C PHE A 554 -26.91 -15.45 0.99
N ASP A 555 -26.84 -16.47 0.14
CA ASP A 555 -25.71 -17.39 0.12
C ASP A 555 -24.48 -16.77 -0.57
N THR A 556 -23.36 -17.49 -0.61
CA THR A 556 -22.10 -17.03 -1.22
C THR A 556 -22.17 -16.87 -2.74
N THR A 557 -23.20 -17.38 -3.40
CA THR A 557 -23.45 -17.17 -4.84
C THR A 557 -24.26 -15.89 -5.11
N GLY A 558 -24.73 -15.23 -4.05
CA GLY A 558 -25.59 -14.05 -4.13
C GLY A 558 -27.08 -14.37 -4.29
N ALA A 559 -27.48 -15.65 -4.19
CA ALA A 559 -28.89 -16.01 -4.23
C ALA A 559 -29.56 -15.68 -2.89
N CYS A 560 -30.72 -15.01 -2.94
CA CYS A 560 -31.49 -14.70 -1.74
C CYS A 560 -32.18 -15.98 -1.25
N VAL A 561 -31.73 -16.49 -0.10
CA VAL A 561 -32.20 -17.76 0.47
C VAL A 561 -33.28 -17.57 1.53
N LEU A 562 -33.39 -16.38 2.12
CA LEU A 562 -34.41 -16.06 3.12
C LEU A 562 -34.72 -14.56 3.15
N VAL A 563 -35.99 -14.21 3.31
CA VAL A 563 -36.45 -12.84 3.55
C VAL A 563 -37.45 -12.81 4.71
N SER A 564 -37.37 -11.79 5.57
CA SER A 564 -38.31 -11.56 6.66
C SER A 564 -38.52 -10.06 6.92
N GLU A 565 -39.73 -9.67 7.34
CA GLU A 565 -40.15 -8.28 7.53
C GLU A 565 -40.65 -8.04 8.96
N GLN A 566 -40.42 -6.85 9.51
CA GLN A 566 -40.88 -6.42 10.85
C GLN A 566 -40.54 -7.41 11.97
N VAL A 567 -39.24 -7.73 12.10
CA VAL A 567 -38.75 -8.74 13.05
C VAL A 567 -37.65 -8.19 13.98
N ALA A 568 -37.51 -8.82 15.15
CA ALA A 568 -36.34 -8.67 16.02
C ALA A 568 -35.37 -9.87 15.92
N SER A 569 -35.80 -10.97 15.29
CA SER A 569 -35.01 -12.17 15.07
C SER A 569 -35.56 -13.00 13.91
N VAL A 570 -34.72 -13.85 13.32
CA VAL A 570 -35.08 -14.77 12.23
C VAL A 570 -34.67 -16.21 12.57
N ASP A 571 -35.57 -17.16 12.33
CA ASP A 571 -35.26 -18.60 12.33
C ASP A 571 -34.55 -18.97 11.02
N VAL A 572 -33.35 -19.50 11.16
CA VAL A 572 -32.45 -19.91 10.09
C VAL A 572 -32.07 -21.38 10.20
N SER A 573 -32.78 -22.17 11.02
CA SER A 573 -32.51 -23.60 11.26
C SER A 573 -32.44 -24.42 9.96
N ALA A 574 -33.23 -24.05 8.95
CA ALA A 574 -33.26 -24.71 7.64
C ALA A 574 -32.06 -24.41 6.72
N LEU A 575 -31.24 -23.38 7.02
CA LEU A 575 -30.06 -23.04 6.22
C LEU A 575 -28.94 -24.08 6.43
N PRO A 576 -28.25 -24.56 5.39
CA PRO A 576 -27.03 -25.37 5.53
C PRO A 576 -25.91 -24.63 6.28
N SER A 577 -24.96 -25.36 6.89
CA SER A 577 -23.73 -24.74 7.42
C SER A 577 -22.95 -24.05 6.30
N GLY A 578 -22.39 -22.88 6.58
CA GLY A 578 -21.72 -22.05 5.58
C GLY A 578 -21.74 -20.57 5.91
N PHE A 579 -21.21 -19.75 4.99
CA PHE A 579 -21.24 -18.30 5.10
C PHE A 579 -22.46 -17.71 4.41
N TYR A 580 -23.02 -16.68 5.05
CA TYR A 580 -24.16 -15.94 4.53
C TYR A 580 -23.90 -14.44 4.62
N ILE A 581 -24.46 -13.71 3.67
CA ILE A 581 -24.51 -12.24 3.68
C ILE A 581 -25.90 -11.84 4.16
N ILE A 582 -25.96 -11.08 5.24
CA ILE A 582 -27.20 -10.59 5.82
C ILE A 582 -27.32 -9.11 5.53
N ARG A 583 -28.30 -8.76 4.71
CA ARG A 583 -28.70 -7.37 4.45
C ARG A 583 -29.89 -7.03 5.34
N ILE A 584 -29.74 -5.97 6.12
CA ILE A 584 -30.73 -5.50 7.08
C ILE A 584 -31.15 -4.10 6.67
N VAL A 585 -32.44 -3.81 6.70
CA VAL A 585 -32.99 -2.47 6.56
C VAL A 585 -33.70 -2.12 7.86
N ASP A 586 -33.36 -0.99 8.47
CA ASP A 586 -34.02 -0.55 9.69
C ASP A 586 -35.34 0.20 9.39
N ASN A 587 -36.10 0.54 10.44
CA ASN A 587 -37.39 1.24 10.29
C ASN A 587 -37.27 2.68 9.75
N LYS A 588 -36.05 3.21 9.60
CA LYS A 588 -35.77 4.52 9.00
C LYS A 588 -35.22 4.40 7.57
N GLY A 589 -35.13 3.16 7.04
CA GLY A 589 -34.60 2.88 5.70
C GLY A 589 -33.09 2.72 5.64
N ALA A 590 -32.36 2.81 6.76
CA ALA A 590 -30.91 2.64 6.77
C ALA A 590 -30.54 1.16 6.56
N VAL A 591 -29.56 0.90 5.70
CA VAL A 591 -29.12 -0.45 5.33
C VAL A 591 -27.85 -0.84 6.09
N SER A 592 -27.79 -2.07 6.58
CA SER A 592 -26.59 -2.67 7.18
C SER A 592 -26.33 -4.02 6.53
N VAL A 593 -25.05 -4.35 6.28
CA VAL A 593 -24.66 -5.64 5.68
C VAL A 593 -23.64 -6.33 6.57
N GLN A 594 -23.85 -7.62 6.87
CA GLN A 594 -22.95 -8.42 7.71
C GLN A 594 -22.71 -9.79 7.07
N LYS A 595 -21.44 -10.22 7.05
CA LYS A 595 -21.08 -11.62 6.75
C LYS A 595 -21.14 -12.42 8.03
N MET A 596 -21.91 -13.52 8.04
CA MET A 596 -22.10 -14.36 9.21
C MET A 596 -21.93 -15.85 8.87
N GLN A 597 -21.40 -16.62 9.81
CA GLN A 597 -21.16 -18.06 9.70
C GLN A 597 -22.26 -18.83 10.43
N LYS A 598 -22.81 -19.87 9.80
CA LYS A 598 -23.66 -20.88 10.45
C LYS A 598 -22.85 -22.10 10.89
#